data_AF-A0A7Y1TTL7-F1
#
_entry.id   AF-A0A7Y1TTL7-F1
#
_cell.length_a   1.000
_cell.length_b   1.000
_cell.length_c   1.000
_cell.angle_alpha   90.00
_cell.angle_beta   90.00
_cell.angle_gamma   90.00
#
_symmetry.space_group_name_H-M   'P 1'
#
loop_
_entity.id
_entity.type
_entity.pdbx_description
1 polymer ?
#
loop_
_entity_poly.entity_id
_entity_poly.type
_entity_poly.pdbx_seq_one_letter_code
_entity_poly.pdbx_strand_id
1 'polypeptide(L)'
;FDIADGDLVVEKRTPGAFFPGGCELPGLLRERDVDTVLVTGTVANVCCESTVREAAASGFRTVMVADANAALTDADLNATLRTVYRSFGDVRTVIELVAILGTAVKTKMIG
;
A
#
# COMPACT_ATOMS: atom_id res chain seq x y z
N PHE A 1 -0.82 14.81 -10.65
CA PHE A 1 -0.40 14.59 -9.26
C PHE A 1 0.96 15.23 -9.12
N ASP A 2 1.22 15.83 -7.96
CA ASP A 2 2.47 16.52 -7.70
C ASP A 2 3.48 15.51 -7.14
N ILE A 3 4.71 15.56 -7.63
CA ILE A 3 5.84 14.74 -7.16
C ILE A 3 6.79 15.71 -6.47
N ALA A 4 7.05 15.50 -5.18
CA ALA A 4 7.93 16.35 -4.39
C ALA A 4 9.38 15.85 -4.46
N ASP A 5 10.32 16.73 -4.10
CA ASP A 5 11.72 16.35 -3.96
C ASP A 5 11.86 15.28 -2.87
N GLY A 6 12.43 14.13 -3.24
CA GLY A 6 12.62 12.97 -2.37
C GLY A 6 11.60 11.84 -2.55
N ASP A 7 10.54 12.06 -3.34
CA ASP A 7 9.60 10.99 -3.70
C ASP A 7 10.29 9.93 -4.56
N LEU A 8 10.06 8.66 -4.23
CA LEU A 8 10.52 7.53 -5.04
C LEU A 8 9.56 7.30 -6.20
N VAL A 9 10.06 7.45 -7.42
CA VAL A 9 9.35 7.09 -8.64
C VAL A 9 10.01 5.87 -9.25
N VAL A 10 9.24 4.78 -9.38
CA VAL A 10 9.71 3.49 -9.88
C VAL A 10 8.81 3.02 -11.01
N GLU A 11 9.41 2.34 -11.99
CA GLU A 11 8.66 1.66 -13.02
C GLU A 11 8.34 0.23 -12.58
N LYS A 12 7.11 -0.23 -12.89
CA LYS A 12 6.72 -1.63 -12.70
C LYS A 12 6.31 -2.23 -14.04
N ARG A 13 6.80 -3.44 -14.32
CA ARG A 13 6.48 -4.19 -15.56
C ARG A 13 5.41 -5.25 -15.36
N THR A 14 4.85 -5.32 -14.16
CA THR A 14 3.84 -6.28 -13.71
C THR A 14 2.69 -5.56 -13.02
N PRO A 15 1.51 -6.22 -12.86
CA PRO A 15 0.41 -5.66 -12.09
C PRO A 15 0.82 -5.27 -10.67
N GLY A 16 1.48 -6.16 -9.92
CA GLY A 16 1.97 -5.88 -8.59
C GLY A 16 3.38 -5.27 -8.58
N ALA A 17 3.61 -4.34 -7.67
CA ALA A 17 4.89 -3.64 -7.49
C ALA A 17 5.91 -4.42 -6.64
N PHE A 18 5.57 -5.62 -6.16
CA PHE A 18 6.45 -6.46 -5.35
C PHE A 18 6.85 -7.76 -6.06
N PHE A 19 6.40 -7.95 -7.30
CA PHE A 19 6.77 -9.11 -8.10
C PHE A 19 8.30 -9.17 -8.29
N PRO A 20 8.95 -10.30 -7.98
CA PRO A 20 10.39 -10.45 -8.13
C PRO A 20 10.88 -10.12 -9.55
N GLY A 21 11.79 -9.15 -9.66
CA GLY A 21 12.32 -8.68 -10.95
C GLY A 21 11.33 -7.82 -11.77
N GLY A 22 10.11 -7.59 -11.28
CA GLY A 22 9.09 -6.75 -11.93
C GLY A 22 9.19 -5.26 -11.60
N CYS A 23 9.72 -4.93 -10.42
CA CYS A 23 9.91 -3.58 -9.90
C CYS A 23 11.02 -3.56 -8.84
N GLU A 24 11.75 -2.45 -8.70
CA GLU A 24 12.82 -2.28 -7.70
C GLU A 24 12.33 -1.80 -6.33
N LEU A 25 11.06 -1.42 -6.21
CA LEU A 25 10.43 -0.88 -5.00
C LEU A 25 10.73 -1.69 -3.72
N PRO A 26 10.66 -3.05 -3.72
CA PRO A 26 10.85 -3.81 -2.49
C PRO A 26 12.27 -3.67 -1.91
N GLY A 27 13.28 -3.48 -2.76
CA GLY A 27 14.66 -3.25 -2.34
C GLY A 27 14.80 -1.87 -1.70
N LEU A 28 14.34 -0.83 -2.40
CA LEU A 28 14.40 0.56 -1.95
C LEU A 28 13.69 0.79 -0.61
N LEU A 29 12.57 0.10 -0.38
CA LEU A 29 11.85 0.17 0.89
C LEU A 29 12.63 -0.50 2.04
N ARG A 30 13.26 -1.65 1.79
CA ARG A 30 14.08 -2.33 2.81
C ARG A 30 15.32 -1.52 3.19
N GLU A 31 15.97 -0.89 2.22
CA GLU A 31 17.09 0.03 2.48
C GLU A 31 16.72 1.22 3.38
N ARG A 32 15.42 1.52 3.49
CA ARG A 32 14.86 2.60 4.32
C ARG A 32 14.22 2.10 5.61
N ASP A 33 14.46 0.83 5.97
CA ASP A 33 13.88 0.17 7.14
C ASP A 33 12.35 0.25 7.19
N VAL A 34 11.69 0.25 6.02
CA VAL A 34 10.23 0.22 5.93
C VAL A 34 9.72 -1.20 6.12
N ASP A 35 8.79 -1.37 7.06
CA ASP A 35 8.15 -2.65 7.35
C ASP A 35 6.64 -2.68 7.01
N THR A 36 6.06 -1.52 6.71
CA THR A 36 4.62 -1.32 6.50
C THR A 36 4.38 -0.50 5.25
N VAL A 37 3.45 -0.94 4.40
CA VAL A 37 3.06 -0.23 3.17
C VAL A 37 1.57 0.06 3.14
N LEU A 38 1.24 1.28 2.76
CA LEU A 38 -0.12 1.76 2.55
C LEU A 38 -0.35 1.81 1.04
N VAL A 39 -1.39 1.13 0.54
CA VAL A 39 -1.64 0.99 -0.90
C VAL A 39 -2.88 1.77 -1.31
N THR A 40 -2.70 2.65 -2.30
CA THR A 40 -3.73 3.53 -2.90
C THR A 40 -3.70 3.40 -4.43
N GLY A 41 -4.73 3.92 -5.10
CA GLY A 41 -4.76 4.06 -6.56
C GLY A 41 -5.73 3.12 -7.28
N THR A 42 -5.39 2.79 -8.53
CA THR A 42 -6.26 2.04 -9.45
C THR A 42 -5.47 1.08 -10.34
N VAL A 43 -6.03 -0.05 -10.77
CA VAL A 43 -7.38 -0.56 -10.45
C VAL A 43 -7.28 -1.46 -9.21
N ALA A 44 -8.18 -1.28 -8.24
CA ALA A 44 -8.12 -1.91 -6.92
C ALA A 44 -7.97 -3.44 -7.00
N ASN A 45 -8.83 -4.11 -7.78
CA ASN A 45 -8.86 -5.56 -7.97
C ASN A 45 -7.79 -6.10 -8.96
N VAL A 46 -6.88 -5.25 -9.41
CA VAL A 46 -5.77 -5.62 -10.32
C VAL A 46 -4.45 -5.21 -9.69
N CYS A 47 -3.96 -4.00 -9.98
CA CYS A 47 -2.63 -3.57 -9.58
C CYS A 47 -2.49 -3.42 -8.06
N CYS A 48 -3.50 -2.86 -7.39
CA CYS A 48 -3.42 -2.60 -5.96
C CYS A 48 -3.49 -3.91 -5.16
N GLU A 49 -4.44 -4.79 -5.48
CA GLU A 49 -4.56 -6.09 -4.81
C GLU A 49 -3.36 -7.00 -5.10
N SER A 50 -2.83 -7.04 -6.33
CA SER A 50 -1.58 -7.76 -6.63
C SER A 50 -0.43 -7.24 -5.78
N THR A 51 -0.27 -5.91 -5.70
CA THR A 51 0.77 -5.27 -4.87
C THR A 51 0.62 -5.64 -3.39
N VAL A 52 -0.60 -5.59 -2.84
CA VAL A 52 -0.88 -5.96 -1.45
C VAL A 52 -0.53 -7.43 -1.17
N ARG A 53 -0.98 -8.35 -2.03
CA ARG A 53 -0.72 -9.79 -1.87
C ARG A 53 0.77 -10.10 -1.90
N GLU A 54 1.49 -9.53 -2.86
CA GLU A 54 2.92 -9.72 -3.03
C GLU A 54 3.73 -9.10 -1.89
N ALA A 55 3.36 -7.89 -1.44
CA ALA A 55 3.99 -7.24 -0.30
C ALA A 55 3.80 -8.05 0.99
N ALA A 56 2.58 -8.52 1.25
CA ALA A 56 2.27 -9.37 2.40
C ALA A 56 3.08 -10.68 2.37
N ALA A 57 3.13 -11.36 1.21
CA ALA A 57 3.93 -12.56 1.02
C ALA A 57 5.44 -12.32 1.19
N SER A 58 5.90 -11.09 0.93
CA SER A 58 7.29 -10.66 1.09
C SER A 58 7.64 -10.17 2.50
N GLY A 59 6.70 -10.28 3.45
CA GLY A 59 6.92 -9.95 4.87
C GLY A 59 6.58 -8.51 5.27
N PHE A 60 6.01 -7.70 4.37
CA PHE A 60 5.55 -6.35 4.73
C PHE A 60 4.16 -6.41 5.38
N ARG A 61 3.92 -5.57 6.39
CA ARG A 61 2.55 -5.27 6.84
C ARG A 61 1.88 -4.42 5.77
N THR A 62 0.65 -4.74 5.41
CA THR A 62 -0.06 -4.00 4.36
C THR A 62 -1.35 -3.40 4.88
N VAL A 63 -1.66 -2.20 4.39
CA VAL A 63 -2.95 -1.55 4.59
C VAL A 63 -3.46 -1.08 3.24
N MET A 64 -4.64 -1.52 2.83
CA MET A 64 -5.31 -0.96 1.66
C MET A 64 -6.21 0.20 2.10
N VAL A 65 -6.04 1.36 1.47
CA VAL A 65 -6.78 2.57 1.87
C VAL A 65 -8.13 2.60 1.16
N ALA A 66 -9.21 2.36 1.90
CA ALA A 66 -10.54 2.07 1.36
C ALA A 66 -11.09 3.19 0.46
N ASP A 67 -10.95 4.44 0.92
CA ASP A 67 -11.43 5.66 0.27
C ASP A 67 -10.39 6.34 -0.63
N ALA A 68 -9.24 5.68 -0.85
CA ALA A 68 -8.21 6.12 -1.80
C ALA A 68 -7.85 5.04 -2.85
N ASN A 69 -8.70 4.02 -3.00
CA ASN A 69 -8.64 3.05 -4.07
C ASN A 69 -9.94 3.10 -4.90
N ALA A 70 -9.83 2.80 -6.19
CA ALA A 70 -11.00 2.64 -7.04
C ALA A 70 -10.89 1.42 -7.97
N ALA A 71 -12.05 0.81 -8.24
CA ALA A 71 -12.22 -0.23 -9.23
C ALA A 71 -13.20 0.24 -10.32
N LEU A 72 -13.43 -0.60 -11.34
CA LEU A 72 -14.42 -0.29 -12.37
C LEU A 72 -15.84 -0.23 -11.79
N THR A 73 -16.13 -1.04 -10.77
CA THR A 73 -17.43 -1.07 -10.09
C THR A 73 -17.27 -1.12 -8.57
N ASP A 74 -18.28 -0.66 -7.83
CA ASP A 74 -18.31 -0.77 -6.37
C ASP A 74 -18.31 -2.23 -5.91
N ALA A 75 -18.89 -3.14 -6.69
CA ALA A 75 -18.88 -4.56 -6.39
C ALA A 75 -17.45 -5.11 -6.40
N ASP A 76 -16.66 -4.76 -7.42
CA ASP A 76 -15.25 -5.15 -7.53
C ASP A 76 -14.44 -4.54 -6.38
N LEU A 77 -14.63 -3.25 -6.09
CA LEU A 77 -13.92 -2.57 -5.01
C LEU A 77 -14.22 -3.25 -3.66
N ASN A 78 -15.49 -3.46 -3.33
CA ASN A 78 -15.89 -4.08 -2.07
C ASN A 78 -15.41 -5.54 -1.95
N ALA A 79 -15.43 -6.30 -3.04
CA ALA A 79 -14.90 -7.66 -3.06
C ALA A 79 -13.39 -7.71 -2.78
N THR A 80 -12.62 -6.79 -3.37
CA THR A 80 -11.19 -6.63 -3.12
C THR A 80 -10.90 -6.21 -1.69
N LEU A 81 -11.58 -5.17 -1.18
CA LEU A 81 -11.40 -4.72 0.21
C LEU A 81 -11.68 -5.86 1.21
N ARG A 82 -12.75 -6.62 1.00
CA ARG A 82 -13.06 -7.81 1.82
C ARG A 82 -11.95 -8.85 1.76
N THR A 83 -11.40 -9.10 0.57
CA THR A 83 -10.35 -10.10 0.37
C THR A 83 -9.05 -9.68 1.06
N VAL A 84 -8.64 -8.42 0.93
CA VAL A 84 -7.47 -7.87 1.61
C VAL A 84 -7.62 -7.96 3.12
N TYR A 85 -8.72 -7.44 3.67
CA TYR A 85 -8.98 -7.42 5.11
C TYR A 85 -8.96 -8.81 5.75
N ARG A 86 -9.39 -9.82 5.00
CA ARG A 86 -9.48 -11.20 5.51
C ARG A 86 -8.17 -11.98 5.46
N SER A 87 -7.21 -11.57 4.64
CA SER A 87 -6.12 -12.48 4.28
C SER A 87 -4.75 -11.85 4.07
N PHE A 88 -4.67 -10.56 3.73
CA PHE A 88 -3.39 -9.96 3.29
C PHE A 88 -2.99 -8.72 4.08
N GLY A 89 -3.91 -8.08 4.79
CA GLY A 89 -3.60 -6.90 5.58
C GLY A 89 -4.84 -6.27 6.19
N ASP A 90 -4.68 -5.02 6.60
CA ASP A 90 -5.76 -4.21 7.14
C ASP A 90 -6.43 -3.37 6.03
N VAL A 91 -7.62 -2.87 6.32
CA VAL A 91 -8.34 -1.92 5.46
C VAL A 91 -8.76 -0.75 6.32
N ARG A 92 -8.32 0.45 5.95
CA ARG A 92 -8.56 1.70 6.70
C ARG A 92 -8.92 2.83 5.78
N THR A 93 -9.62 3.82 6.30
CA THR A 93 -9.86 5.09 5.63
C THR A 93 -8.66 6.02 5.77
N VAL A 94 -8.55 7.03 4.90
CA VAL A 94 -7.55 8.09 4.99
C VAL A 94 -7.61 8.77 6.37
N ILE A 95 -8.81 9.06 6.88
CA ILE A 95 -8.98 9.75 8.16
C ILE A 95 -8.40 8.93 9.31
N GLU A 96 -8.68 7.63 9.36
CA GLU A 96 -8.12 6.74 10.39
C GLU A 96 -6.59 6.69 10.31
N LEU A 97 -6.03 6.59 9.09
CA LEU A 97 -4.58 6.52 8.89
C LEU A 97 -3.87 7.82 9.25
N VAL A 98 -4.44 8.97 8.90
CA VAL A 98 -3.90 10.28 9.31
C VAL A 98 -3.89 10.42 10.83
N ALA A 99 -4.96 9.97 11.52
CA ALA A 99 -4.99 9.96 12.97
C ALA A 99 -3.90 9.07 13.57
N ILE A 100 -3.74 7.84 13.05
CA ILE A 100 -2.72 6.90 13.50
C ILE A 100 -1.31 7.48 13.29
N LEU A 101 -0.99 7.94 12.08
CA LEU A 101 0.33 8.49 11.74
C LEU A 101 0.64 9.75 12.54
N GLY A 102 -0.35 10.62 12.75
CA GLY A 102 -0.21 11.83 13.57
C GLY A 102 0.12 11.53 15.03
N THR A 103 -0.29 10.37 15.56
CA THR A 103 0.12 9.91 16.91
C THR A 103 1.51 9.27 16.90
N ALA A 104 1.82 8.43 15.90
CA ALA A 104 3.11 7.74 15.79
C ALA A 104 4.30 8.72 15.65
N VAL A 105 4.13 9.80 14.89
CA VAL A 105 5.17 10.85 14.75
C VAL A 105 5.46 11.51 16.11
N LYS A 106 4.44 11.75 16.94
CA LYS A 106 4.65 12.33 18.28
C LYS A 106 5.45 11.39 19.19
N THR A 107 5.20 10.09 19.13
CA THR A 107 5.94 9.09 19.92
C THR A 107 7.41 8.99 19.53
N LYS A 108 7.74 9.13 18.24
CA LYS A 108 9.13 9.07 17.76
C LYS A 108 9.93 10.35 18.06
N MET A 109 9.28 11.49 18.26
CA MET A 109 9.94 12.77 18.60
C MET A 109 10.27 12.94 20.10
N ILE A 110 9.70 12.11 20.97
CA ILE A 110 9.92 12.15 22.43
C ILE A 110 10.88 11.06 22.94
N GLY A 111 11.49 10.31 22.03
CA GLY A 111 12.43 9.22 22.32
C GLY A 111 13.84 9.52 21.86
#